data_AF-A0A932RGF4-F1
#
_entry.id   AF-A0A932RGF4-F1
#
_cell.length_a   1.000
_cell.length_b   1.000
_cell.length_c   1.000
_cell.angle_alpha   90.00
_cell.angle_beta   90.00
_cell.angle_gamma   90.00
#
_symmetry.space_group_name_H-M   'P 1'
#
loop_
_entity.id
_entity.type
_entity.pdbx_description
1 polymer ?
#
loop_
_entity_poly.entity_id
_entity_poly.type
_entity_poly.pdbx_seq_one_letter_code
_entity_poly.pdbx_strand_id
1 'polypeptide(L)'
;MNQELLSVEEAARILGIKPSIIRMWIFQRRLRKVKLGRSVRIPSDFIEDLTKSNTHFKKPGRRHPMGNKTTPSEKVAEREKRGGLNQQWFKTESRCLWLDRFMYKGVYYRTKPYLTKTEAKDALNRHRLEVRENRRRFTNSLRRPLRSIVRVAMTSFSLVSRTQGGSI
;
A
#
# COMPACT_ATOMS: atom_id res chain seq x y z
N MET A 1 0.96 14.47 53.01
CA MET A 1 2.26 14.48 52.30
C MET A 1 2.07 15.33 51.05
N ASN A 2 2.86 16.39 50.90
CA ASN A 2 2.76 17.28 49.75
C ASN A 2 3.40 16.59 48.54
N GLN A 3 2.61 16.30 47.51
CA GLN A 3 3.15 15.74 46.26
C GLN A 3 3.77 16.86 45.45
N GLU A 4 5.06 16.77 45.21
CA GLU A 4 5.77 17.75 44.40
C GLU A 4 5.37 17.58 42.91
N LEU A 5 5.09 18.71 42.26
CA LEU A 5 4.55 18.74 40.90
C LEU A 5 5.59 19.29 39.93
N LEU A 6 6.27 18.37 39.27
CA LEU A 6 7.37 18.67 38.36
C LEU A 6 6.86 19.23 37.03
N SER A 7 7.61 20.17 36.48
CA SER A 7 7.46 20.60 35.09
C SER A 7 7.97 19.53 34.12
N VAL A 8 7.60 19.67 32.85
CA VAL A 8 8.10 18.77 31.78
C VAL A 8 9.62 18.86 31.66
N GLU A 9 10.22 20.01 31.93
CA GLU A 9 11.66 20.23 31.83
C GLU A 9 12.42 19.63 33.02
N GLU A 10 11.88 19.79 34.23
CA GLU A 10 12.42 19.15 35.44
C GLU A 10 12.39 17.63 35.31
N ALA A 11 11.24 17.06 34.93
CA ALA A 11 11.10 15.63 34.74
C ALA A 11 12.07 15.10 33.66
N ALA A 12 12.34 15.89 32.62
CA ALA A 12 13.28 15.55 31.56
C ALA A 12 14.72 15.54 32.05
N ARG A 13 15.08 16.50 32.91
CA ARG A 13 16.39 16.59 33.54
C ARG A 13 16.64 15.42 34.49
N ILE A 14 15.66 15.07 35.32
CA ILE A 14 15.74 13.95 36.27
C ILE A 14 15.90 12.62 35.53
N LEU A 15 15.12 12.40 34.47
CA LEU A 15 15.17 11.17 33.68
C LEU A 15 16.34 11.12 32.67
N GLY A 16 17.10 12.20 32.50
CA GLY A 16 18.19 12.27 31.52
C GLY A 16 17.73 12.16 30.06
N ILE A 17 16.51 12.60 29.73
CA ILE A 17 15.92 12.49 28.38
C ILE A 17 15.51 13.84 27.81
N LYS A 18 15.29 13.91 26.50
CA LYS A 18 14.80 15.13 25.84
C LYS A 18 13.36 15.45 26.28
N PRO A 19 13.00 16.73 26.56
CA PRO A 19 11.63 17.12 26.91
C PRO A 19 10.58 16.71 25.87
N SER A 20 10.97 16.63 24.60
CA SER A 20 10.11 16.15 23.50
C SER A 20 9.63 14.72 23.72
N ILE A 21 10.44 13.85 24.34
CA ILE A 21 10.07 12.47 24.67
C ILE A 21 9.01 12.45 25.77
N ILE A 22 9.15 13.28 26.81
CA ILE A 22 8.13 13.41 27.86
C ILE A 22 6.82 13.94 27.30
N ARG A 23 6.86 14.99 26.46
CA ARG A 23 5.66 15.52 25.77
C ARG A 23 4.98 14.44 24.93
N MET A 24 5.76 13.61 24.24
CA MET A 24 5.25 12.48 23.49
C MET A 24 4.60 11.42 24.40
N TRP A 25 5.18 11.09 25.54
CA TRP A 25 4.57 10.15 26.49
C TRP A 25 3.29 10.70 27.13
N ILE A 26 3.25 12.00 27.42
CA ILE A 26 2.05 12.74 27.85
C ILE A 26 0.94 12.66 26.79
N PHE A 27 1.30 12.80 25.52
CA PHE A 27 0.37 12.71 24.39
C PHE A 27 -0.16 11.29 24.22
N GLN A 28 0.72 10.30 24.33
CA GLN A 28 0.37 8.87 24.31
C GLN A 28 -0.36 8.40 25.57
N ARG A 29 -0.58 9.28 26.56
CA ARG A 29 -1.22 8.97 27.85
C ARG A 29 -0.52 7.85 28.63
N ARG A 30 0.81 7.76 28.50
CA ARG A 30 1.65 6.78 29.23
C ARG A 30 2.17 7.30 30.56
N LEU A 31 2.12 8.62 30.76
CA LEU A 31 2.49 9.26 32.03
C LEU A 31 1.24 9.76 32.76
N ARG A 32 1.22 9.61 34.09
CA ARG A 32 0.28 10.34 34.95
C ARG A 32 0.59 11.83 34.85
N LYS A 33 -0.44 12.65 34.72
CA LYS A 33 -0.31 14.11 34.59
C LYS A 33 -1.45 14.82 35.29
N VAL A 34 -1.12 15.95 35.89
CA VAL A 34 -2.09 16.88 36.47
C VAL A 34 -2.13 18.10 35.55
N LYS A 35 -3.32 18.49 35.10
CA LYS A 35 -3.50 19.74 34.36
C LYS A 35 -3.72 20.87 35.35
N LEU A 36 -2.87 21.89 35.31
CA LEU A 36 -3.03 23.14 36.05
C LEU A 36 -3.23 24.26 35.03
N GLY A 37 -4.50 24.50 34.67
CA GLY A 37 -4.87 25.43 33.61
C GLY A 37 -4.29 25.03 32.25
N ARG A 38 -3.41 25.88 31.69
CA ARG A 38 -2.70 25.64 30.43
C ARG A 38 -1.42 24.81 30.59
N SER A 39 -0.96 24.62 31.83
CA SER A 39 0.28 23.91 32.14
C SER A 39 0.01 22.46 32.51
N VAL A 40 0.93 21.58 32.13
CA VAL A 40 0.89 20.16 32.49
C VAL A 40 2.00 19.90 33.51
N ARG A 41 1.63 19.35 34.66
CA ARG A 41 2.55 18.93 35.73
C ARG A 41 2.57 17.41 35.87
N ILE A 42 3.70 16.89 36.32
CA ILE A 42 3.92 15.46 36.53
C ILE A 42 4.23 15.25 38.01
N PRO A 43 3.53 14.35 38.73
CA PRO A 43 3.86 14.04 40.12
C PRO A 43 5.27 13.48 40.25
N SER A 44 6.05 13.97 41.22
CA SER A 44 7.41 13.51 41.53
C SER A 44 7.47 12.00 41.79
N ASP A 45 6.55 11.50 42.61
CA ASP A 45 6.49 10.09 43.02
C ASP A 45 6.48 9.15 41.82
N PHE A 46 5.75 9.55 40.76
CA PHE A 46 5.64 8.75 39.54
C PHE A 46 6.93 8.74 38.71
N ILE A 47 7.72 9.82 38.74
CA ILE A 47 9.03 9.87 38.09
C ILE A 47 10.03 9.01 38.85
N GLU A 48 9.98 9.01 40.19
CA GLU A 48 10.79 8.12 41.01
C GLU A 48 10.47 6.66 40.75
N ASP A 49 9.19 6.30 40.67
CA ASP A 49 8.75 4.93 40.36
C ASP A 49 9.22 4.48 38.97
N LEU A 50 9.17 5.37 37.98
CA LEU A 50 9.70 5.09 36.64
C LEU A 50 11.20 4.84 36.64
N THR A 51 11.93 5.61 37.47
CA THR A 51 13.38 5.47 37.62
C THR A 51 13.72 4.14 38.31
N LYS A 52 13.01 3.82 39.40
CA LYS A 52 13.19 2.56 40.16
C LYS A 52 12.85 1.32 39.34
N SER A 53 11.77 1.38 38.54
CA SER A 53 11.34 0.26 37.70
C SER A 53 12.19 0.06 36.44
N ASN A 54 13.16 0.94 36.18
CA ASN A 54 13.98 0.95 34.97
C ASN A 54 13.14 0.86 33.67
N THR A 55 11.93 1.42 33.71
CA THR A 55 10.96 1.29 32.63
C THR A 55 11.22 2.35 31.56
N HIS A 56 11.97 1.98 30.53
CA HIS A 56 12.11 2.82 29.35
C HIS A 56 10.99 2.54 28.36
N PHE A 57 10.11 3.51 28.14
CA PHE A 57 9.11 3.40 27.07
C PHE A 57 9.81 3.34 25.70
N LYS A 58 9.52 2.29 24.92
CA LYS A 58 9.99 2.21 23.52
C LYS A 58 9.63 3.51 22.79
N LYS A 59 10.62 4.12 22.13
CA LYS A 59 10.39 5.21 21.18
C LYS A 59 9.35 4.70 20.17
N PRO A 60 8.29 5.46 19.84
CA PRO A 60 7.42 5.06 18.76
C PRO A 60 8.31 4.87 17.53
N GLY A 61 8.08 3.78 16.79
CA GLY A 61 8.77 3.57 15.53
C GLY A 61 8.70 4.88 14.74
N ARG A 62 9.83 5.31 14.16
CA ARG A 62 9.82 6.48 13.28
C ARG A 62 8.65 6.26 12.34
N ARG A 63 7.66 7.16 12.32
CA ARG A 63 6.70 7.13 11.22
C ARG A 63 7.61 7.25 10.01
N HIS A 64 7.74 6.18 9.22
CA HIS A 64 8.42 6.30 7.95
C HIS A 64 7.77 7.53 7.30
N PRO A 65 8.55 8.54 6.89
CA PRO A 65 7.99 9.66 6.18
C PRO A 65 7.12 9.04 5.11
N MET A 66 5.81 9.26 5.21
CA MET A 66 4.86 8.78 4.21
C MET A 66 5.42 9.31 2.92
N GLY A 67 6.02 8.41 2.13
CA GLY A 67 6.95 8.78 1.07
C GLY A 67 6.34 9.94 0.33
N ASN A 68 7.15 10.98 0.11
CA ASN A 68 6.83 12.20 -0.61
C ASN A 68 5.79 11.80 -1.65
N LYS A 69 4.59 12.40 -1.60
CA LYS A 69 3.52 12.10 -2.55
C LYS A 69 3.99 12.57 -3.93
N THR A 70 4.99 11.91 -4.52
CA THR A 70 5.26 11.97 -5.94
C THR A 70 3.94 11.59 -6.55
N THR A 71 3.35 12.58 -7.21
CA THR A 71 2.09 12.40 -7.90
C THR A 71 2.27 11.20 -8.84
N PRO A 72 1.22 10.39 -9.11
CA PRO A 72 1.37 9.23 -10.00
C PRO A 72 2.06 9.59 -11.33
N SER A 73 1.84 10.81 -11.83
CA SER A 73 2.52 11.40 -12.99
C SER A 73 4.03 11.54 -12.83
N GLU A 74 4.51 11.93 -11.65
CA GLU A 74 5.94 12.13 -11.37
C GLU A 74 6.68 10.79 -11.26
N LYS A 75 6.03 9.76 -10.69
CA LYS A 75 6.57 8.38 -10.68
C LYS A 75 6.60 7.74 -12.07
N VAL A 76 5.65 8.09 -12.94
CA VAL A 76 5.63 7.62 -14.34
C VAL A 76 6.77 8.30 -15.11
N ALA A 77 6.93 9.62 -14.99
CA ALA A 77 8.03 10.35 -15.63
C ALA A 77 9.42 9.88 -15.15
N GLU A 78 9.55 9.55 -13.86
CA GLU A 78 10.81 9.02 -13.31
C GLU A 78 11.10 7.57 -13.76
N ARG A 79 10.05 6.77 -14.01
CA ARG A 79 10.17 5.42 -14.61
C ARG A 79 10.50 5.48 -16.10
N GLU A 80 9.90 6.41 -16.85
CA GLU A 80 10.20 6.63 -18.27
C GLU A 80 11.65 7.07 -18.48
N LYS A 81 12.18 7.92 -17.58
CA LYS A 81 13.60 8.32 -17.60
C LYS A 81 14.57 7.18 -17.26
N ARG A 82 14.14 6.17 -16.49
CA ARG A 82 15.01 5.08 -16.02
C ARG A 82 14.98 3.81 -16.87
N GLY A 83 14.06 3.69 -17.82
CA GLY A 83 14.00 2.52 -18.69
C GLY A 83 13.30 2.82 -20.00
N GLY A 84 14.06 2.74 -21.10
CA GLY A 84 13.53 2.66 -22.46
C GLY A 84 12.73 1.38 -22.67
N LEU A 85 11.53 1.31 -22.08
CA LEU A 85 10.60 0.21 -22.30
C LEU A 85 9.67 0.54 -23.45
N ASN A 86 9.97 -0.14 -24.57
CA ASN A 86 9.16 -0.42 -25.74
C ASN A 86 7.65 -0.06 -25.59
N GLN A 87 7.25 1.09 -26.15
CA GLN A 87 5.87 1.62 -26.10
C GLN A 87 4.82 0.70 -26.76
N GLN A 88 5.25 -0.41 -27.38
CA GLN A 88 4.38 -1.31 -28.12
C GLN A 88 3.62 -2.29 -27.23
N TRP A 89 4.13 -2.62 -26.03
CA TRP A 89 3.49 -3.58 -25.12
C TRP A 89 2.43 -2.96 -24.17
N PHE A 90 2.48 -1.64 -23.94
CA PHE A 90 1.58 -0.97 -22.99
C PHE A 90 0.23 -0.50 -23.57
N LYS A 91 0.06 -0.49 -24.91
CA LYS A 91 -1.15 0.04 -25.54
C LYS A 91 -2.39 -0.85 -25.44
N THR A 92 -2.25 -2.15 -25.14
CA THR A 92 -3.37 -3.10 -25.20
C THR A 92 -3.75 -3.76 -23.87
N GLU A 93 -2.81 -4.17 -23.01
CA GLU A 93 -3.18 -4.91 -21.78
C GLU A 93 -3.31 -4.04 -20.51
N SER A 94 -2.55 -2.96 -20.40
CA SER A 94 -2.50 -2.16 -19.17
C SER A 94 -3.68 -1.19 -19.01
N ARG A 95 -4.36 -0.83 -20.10
CA ARG A 95 -5.54 0.05 -20.05
C ARG A 95 -6.75 -0.68 -19.43
N CYS A 96 -6.87 -1.98 -19.64
CA CYS A 96 -7.98 -2.79 -19.11
C CYS A 96 -7.81 -3.12 -17.62
N LEU A 97 -6.60 -3.46 -17.17
CA LEU A 97 -6.38 -3.86 -15.76
C LEU A 97 -6.17 -2.67 -14.81
N TRP A 98 -5.68 -1.53 -15.31
CA TRP A 98 -5.49 -0.34 -14.47
C TRP A 98 -6.80 0.40 -14.19
N LEU A 99 -7.70 0.49 -15.18
CA LEU A 99 -9.05 1.06 -14.97
C LEU A 99 -9.85 0.23 -13.96
N ASP A 100 -9.75 -1.11 -13.99
CA ASP A 100 -10.47 -2.00 -13.06
C ASP A 100 -10.07 -1.81 -11.59
N ARG A 101 -8.79 -1.51 -11.31
CA ARG A 101 -8.31 -1.40 -9.93
C ARG A 101 -8.48 0.00 -9.34
N PHE A 102 -8.45 1.04 -10.19
CA PHE A 102 -8.49 2.43 -9.74
C PHE A 102 -9.90 3.06 -9.81
N MET A 103 -10.71 2.73 -10.82
CA MET A 103 -12.06 3.31 -10.95
C MET A 103 -13.04 2.75 -9.91
N TYR A 104 -12.95 1.48 -9.53
CA TYR A 104 -13.93 0.87 -8.63
C TYR A 104 -13.78 1.24 -7.15
N LYS A 105 -12.60 1.66 -6.69
CA LYS A 105 -12.43 2.11 -5.30
C LYS A 105 -12.68 3.61 -5.11
N GLY A 106 -12.49 4.42 -6.15
CA GLY A 106 -12.65 5.88 -6.06
C GLY A 106 -14.02 6.41 -6.48
N VAL A 107 -14.66 5.78 -7.49
CA VAL A 107 -15.91 6.33 -8.09
C VAL A 107 -17.17 5.78 -7.41
N TYR A 108 -17.15 4.54 -6.91
CA TYR A 108 -18.35 3.90 -6.36
C TYR A 108 -18.86 4.50 -5.05
N TYR A 109 -18.01 5.19 -4.28
CA TYR A 109 -18.43 5.91 -3.08
C TYR A 109 -18.87 7.35 -3.36
N ARG A 110 -18.69 7.86 -4.59
CA ARG A 110 -18.97 9.26 -4.92
C ARG A 110 -20.28 9.47 -5.66
N THR A 111 -20.81 8.45 -6.36
CA THR A 111 -21.94 8.65 -7.29
C THR A 111 -23.27 8.07 -6.83
N LYS A 112 -23.34 7.30 -5.73
CA LYS A 112 -24.62 6.76 -5.20
C LYS A 112 -24.65 6.75 -3.67
N PRO A 113 -25.08 7.83 -3.01
CA PRO A 113 -25.11 7.92 -1.54
C PRO A 113 -26.18 7.06 -0.84
N TYR A 114 -26.92 6.21 -1.56
CA TYR A 114 -28.07 5.49 -1.02
C TYR A 114 -27.96 3.95 -1.07
N LEU A 115 -26.81 3.37 -1.47
CA LEU A 115 -26.68 1.91 -1.43
C LEU A 115 -26.34 1.42 -0.02
N THR A 116 -27.10 0.44 0.45
CA THR A 116 -26.77 -0.32 1.65
C THR A 116 -25.48 -1.12 1.42
N LYS A 117 -24.77 -1.49 2.50
CA LYS A 117 -23.49 -2.22 2.42
C LYS A 117 -23.60 -3.54 1.64
N THR A 118 -24.76 -4.19 1.69
CA THR A 118 -25.08 -5.43 0.98
C THR A 118 -25.19 -5.20 -0.53
N GLU A 119 -25.94 -4.18 -0.95
CA GLU A 119 -26.10 -3.87 -2.39
C GLU A 119 -24.79 -3.44 -3.04
N ALA A 120 -23.93 -2.72 -2.32
CA ALA A 120 -22.59 -2.36 -2.81
C ALA A 120 -21.70 -3.60 -3.01
N LYS A 121 -21.81 -4.59 -2.11
CA LYS A 121 -21.08 -5.86 -2.21
C LYS A 121 -21.59 -6.69 -3.38
N ASP A 122 -22.91 -6.71 -3.61
CA ASP A 122 -23.52 -7.43 -4.73
C ASP A 122 -23.21 -6.81 -6.08
N ALA A 123 -23.16 -5.47 -6.16
CA ALA A 123 -22.70 -4.76 -7.36
C ALA A 123 -21.23 -5.11 -7.68
N LEU A 124 -20.35 -5.14 -6.67
CA LEU A 124 -18.95 -5.52 -6.85
C LEU A 124 -18.80 -6.97 -7.32
N ASN A 125 -19.61 -7.89 -6.78
CA ASN A 125 -19.60 -9.29 -7.18
C ASN A 125 -20.08 -9.48 -8.63
N ARG A 126 -21.16 -8.79 -9.04
CA ARG A 126 -21.63 -8.80 -10.43
C ARG A 126 -20.56 -8.33 -11.41
N HIS A 127 -19.90 -7.21 -11.11
CA HIS A 127 -18.81 -6.71 -11.94
C HIS A 127 -17.65 -7.71 -12.05
N ARG A 128 -17.27 -8.36 -10.95
CA ARG A 128 -16.22 -9.40 -10.96
C ARG A 128 -16.57 -10.59 -11.84
N LEU A 129 -17.84 -11.01 -11.83
CA LEU A 129 -18.32 -12.10 -12.68
C LEU A 129 -18.28 -11.71 -14.16
N GLU A 130 -18.74 -10.49 -14.48
CA GLU A 130 -18.71 -9.96 -15.85
C GLU A 130 -17.29 -9.86 -16.41
N VAL A 131 -16.35 -9.32 -15.63
CA VAL A 131 -14.92 -9.26 -16.01
C VAL A 131 -14.36 -10.66 -16.23
N ARG A 132 -14.72 -11.63 -15.37
CA ARG A 132 -14.28 -13.03 -15.50
C ARG A 132 -14.84 -13.68 -16.77
N GLU A 133 -16.08 -13.38 -17.13
CA GLU A 133 -16.74 -13.90 -18.32
C GLU A 133 -16.17 -13.27 -19.60
N ASN A 134 -15.94 -11.96 -19.61
CA ASN A 134 -15.27 -11.28 -20.71
C ASN A 134 -13.85 -11.81 -20.92
N ARG A 135 -13.11 -12.08 -19.84
CA ARG A 135 -11.79 -12.72 -19.94
C ARG A 135 -11.90 -14.11 -20.57
N ARG A 136 -12.89 -14.92 -20.18
CA ARG A 136 -13.14 -16.23 -20.80
C ARG A 136 -13.45 -16.09 -22.29
N ARG A 137 -14.34 -15.17 -22.67
CA ARG A 137 -14.71 -14.91 -24.08
C ARG A 137 -13.48 -14.50 -24.91
N PHE A 138 -12.65 -13.62 -24.38
CA PHE A 138 -11.41 -13.19 -25.02
C PHE A 138 -10.39 -14.33 -25.16
N THR A 139 -10.16 -15.13 -24.11
CA THR A 139 -9.28 -16.30 -24.22
C THR A 139 -9.81 -17.34 -25.21
N ASN A 140 -11.13 -17.49 -25.31
CA ASN A 140 -11.76 -18.40 -26.27
C ASN A 140 -11.72 -17.86 -27.71
N SER A 141 -11.79 -16.54 -27.91
CA SER A 141 -11.61 -15.94 -29.24
C SER A 141 -10.17 -16.08 -29.73
N LEU A 142 -9.18 -15.94 -28.84
CA LEU A 142 -7.75 -16.14 -29.16
C LEU A 142 -7.36 -17.62 -29.37
N ARG A 143 -8.14 -18.58 -28.85
CA ARG A 143 -7.92 -20.01 -29.11
C ARG A 143 -8.31 -20.45 -30.52
N ARG A 144 -9.13 -19.69 -31.25
CA ARG A 144 -9.56 -20.04 -32.60
C ARG A 144 -8.49 -19.79 -33.70
N PRO A 145 -7.74 -18.67 -33.72
CA PRO A 145 -6.70 -18.46 -34.73
C PRO A 145 -5.39 -19.22 -34.45
N LEU A 146 -5.09 -19.59 -33.20
CA LEU A 146 -3.83 -20.28 -32.89
C LEU A 146 -3.83 -21.77 -33.31
N ARG A 147 -5.00 -22.38 -33.49
CA ARG A 147 -5.07 -23.76 -33.99
C ARG A 147 -4.77 -23.88 -35.48
N SER A 148 -5.08 -22.88 -36.29
CA SER A 148 -4.73 -22.90 -37.73
C SER A 148 -3.24 -22.63 -37.94
N ILE A 149 -2.65 -21.70 -37.19
CA ILE A 149 -1.23 -21.35 -37.30
C ILE A 149 -0.32 -22.51 -36.89
N VAL A 150 -0.65 -23.22 -35.79
CA VAL A 150 0.13 -24.41 -35.36
C VAL A 150 -0.02 -25.57 -36.36
N ARG A 151 -1.17 -25.71 -37.02
CA ARG A 151 -1.37 -26.75 -38.05
C ARG A 151 -0.50 -26.48 -39.29
N VAL A 152 -0.47 -25.23 -39.76
CA VAL A 152 0.37 -24.81 -40.90
C VAL A 152 1.85 -25.00 -40.59
N ALA A 153 2.29 -24.61 -39.39
CA ALA A 153 3.69 -24.77 -38.96
C ALA A 153 4.13 -26.24 -38.87
N MET A 154 3.25 -27.13 -38.39
CA MET A 154 3.52 -28.57 -38.31
C MET A 154 3.59 -29.25 -39.69
N THR A 155 2.77 -28.83 -40.66
CA THR A 155 2.87 -29.32 -42.03
C THR A 155 4.15 -28.87 -42.74
N SER A 156 4.61 -27.63 -42.49
CA SER A 156 5.85 -27.12 -43.09
C SER A 156 7.11 -27.79 -42.53
N PHE A 157 7.10 -28.18 -41.24
CA PHE A 157 8.23 -28.85 -40.60
C PHE A 157 8.44 -30.29 -41.10
N SER A 158 7.35 -30.98 -41.50
CA SER A 158 7.40 -32.33 -42.09
C SER A 158 8.03 -32.37 -43.49
N LEU A 159 7.85 -31.31 -44.28
CA LEU A 159 8.41 -31.20 -45.64
C LEU A 159 9.92 -30.93 -45.65
N VAL A 160 10.43 -30.15 -44.69
CA VAL A 160 11.86 -29.82 -44.59
C VAL A 160 12.68 -30.99 -44.06
N SER A 161 12.08 -31.89 -43.28
CA SER A 161 12.78 -33.03 -42.67
C SER A 161 13.03 -34.20 -43.64
N ARG A 162 12.47 -34.16 -44.87
CA ARG A 162 12.63 -35.23 -45.89
C ARG A 162 13.73 -34.97 -46.92
N THR A 163 14.35 -33.78 -46.95
CA THR A 163 15.33 -33.41 -47.99
C THR A 163 16.79 -33.48 -47.55
N GLN A 164 17.09 -33.88 -46.30
CA GLN A 164 18.47 -33.96 -45.79
C GLN A 164 18.99 -35.38 -45.51
N GLY A 165 18.27 -36.43 -45.95
CA GLY A 165 18.74 -37.81 -45.89
C GLY A 165 18.99 -38.37 -47.29
N GLY A 166 20.12 -38.02 -47.90
CA GLY A 166 20.46 -38.46 -49.26
C GLY A 166 21.97 -38.49 -49.52
N SER A 167 22.57 -39.63 -49.16
CA SER A 167 23.73 -40.31 -49.76
C SER A 167 25.15 -39.74 -49.60
N ILE A 168 25.95 -40.49 -48.83
CA ILE A 168 27.32 -40.90 -49.18
C ILE A 168 27.21 -42.09 -50.14
#